data_AF-A0A537HS55-F1
#
_entry.id   AF-A0A537HS55-F1
#
_cell.length_a   1.000
_cell.length_b   1.000
_cell.length_c   1.000
_cell.angle_alpha   90.00
_cell.angle_beta   90.00
_cell.angle_gamma   90.00
#
_symmetry.space_group_name_H-M   'P 1'
#
loop_
_entity.id
_entity.type
_entity.pdbx_description
1 polymer ?
#
loop_
_entity_poly.entity_id
_entity_poly.type
_entity_poly.pdbx_seq_one_letter_code
_entity_poly.pdbx_strand_id
1 'polypeptide(L)'
;MKKNHHQLIAESYKNALSASQDLANRLSENVSKVIVWLIGFSIGSLAFVLTNSDRLAFLNDSTKKYVVVFLTASILSGIFGRIIYLISEFLALRLSLVLDIMLDKYLHPIHIRELHGDETAEMVSHFFREDFPEQTQEEYNLFDEFAKKQEHEKARELYKEMAQWSAGEYELAIEDISQVIKTVYSVKEKDVPQNYFGKYGIWMRRCLRLSLVLYVMSFLLFGVTFFVLAKSFLA
;
A
#
# COMPACT_ATOMS: atom_id res chain seq x y z
N MET A 1 -9.60 -31.65 -1.61
CA MET A 1 -10.24 -30.59 -0.79
C MET A 1 -10.69 -29.47 -1.71
N LYS A 2 -11.99 -29.14 -1.75
CA LYS A 2 -12.50 -27.97 -2.45
C LYS A 2 -12.22 -26.74 -1.58
N LYS A 3 -11.53 -25.72 -2.11
CA LYS A 3 -11.38 -24.42 -1.43
C LYS A 3 -12.76 -23.81 -1.23
N ASN A 4 -13.02 -23.27 -0.04
CA ASN A 4 -14.27 -22.56 0.26
C ASN A 4 -14.36 -21.28 -0.61
N HIS A 5 -15.56 -20.83 -0.98
CA HIS A 5 -15.79 -19.65 -1.81
C HIS A 5 -15.06 -18.41 -1.27
N HIS A 6 -15.04 -18.26 0.06
CA HIS A 6 -14.35 -17.18 0.75
C HIS A 6 -12.82 -17.25 0.65
N GLN A 7 -12.24 -18.46 0.69
CA GLN A 7 -10.80 -18.66 0.47
C GLN A 7 -10.41 -18.29 -0.96
N LEU A 8 -11.25 -18.64 -1.95
CA LEU A 8 -11.04 -18.24 -3.34
C LEU A 8 -11.10 -16.73 -3.52
N ILE A 9 -12.04 -16.05 -2.84
CA ILE A 9 -12.15 -14.59 -2.85
C ILE A 9 -10.91 -13.94 -2.22
N ALA A 10 -10.49 -14.39 -1.04
CA ALA A 10 -9.34 -13.83 -0.34
C ALA A 10 -8.02 -14.09 -1.09
N GLU A 11 -7.84 -15.28 -1.68
CA GLU A 11 -6.71 -15.60 -2.54
C GLU A 11 -6.70 -14.76 -3.83
N SER A 12 -7.89 -14.52 -4.42
CA SER A 12 -8.05 -13.58 -5.54
C SER A 12 -7.66 -12.16 -5.14
N TYR A 13 -8.02 -11.69 -3.95
CA TYR A 13 -7.61 -10.38 -3.44
C TYR A 13 -6.10 -10.30 -3.23
N LYS A 14 -5.50 -11.34 -2.63
CA LYS A 14 -4.05 -11.41 -2.43
C LYS A 14 -3.29 -11.37 -3.75
N ASN A 15 -3.75 -12.12 -4.76
CA ASN A 15 -3.14 -12.14 -6.09
C ASN A 15 -3.33 -10.80 -6.84
N ALA A 16 -4.48 -10.16 -6.71
CA ALA A 16 -4.72 -8.84 -7.29
C ALA A 16 -3.85 -7.76 -6.63
N LEU A 17 -3.71 -7.82 -5.30
CA LEU A 17 -2.88 -6.89 -4.53
C LEU A 17 -1.40 -7.04 -4.90
N SER A 18 -0.89 -8.28 -4.93
CA SER A 18 0.51 -8.55 -5.29
C SER A 18 0.82 -8.14 -6.73
N ALA A 19 -0.07 -8.43 -7.68
CA ALA A 19 0.08 -7.99 -9.06
C ALA A 19 0.09 -6.45 -9.19
N SER A 20 -0.78 -5.77 -8.43
CA SER A 20 -0.82 -4.30 -8.40
C SER A 20 0.45 -3.70 -7.77
N GLN A 21 0.97 -4.32 -6.71
CA GLN A 21 2.23 -3.91 -6.07
C GLN A 21 3.42 -4.08 -7.01
N ASP A 22 3.51 -5.22 -7.70
CA ASP A 22 4.58 -5.49 -8.67
C ASP A 22 4.57 -4.47 -9.82
N LEU A 23 3.38 -4.13 -10.34
CA LEU A 23 3.25 -3.14 -11.40
C LEU A 23 3.64 -1.74 -10.89
N ALA A 24 3.21 -1.38 -9.68
CA ALA A 24 3.60 -0.12 -9.05
C ALA A 24 5.11 -0.03 -8.80
N ASN A 25 5.74 -1.12 -8.35
CA ASN A 25 7.19 -1.21 -8.11
C ASN A 25 7.98 -1.06 -9.40
N ARG A 26 7.59 -1.77 -10.47
CA ARG A 26 8.25 -1.65 -11.78
C ARG A 26 8.11 -0.24 -12.36
N LEU A 27 6.93 0.37 -12.25
CA LEU A 27 6.70 1.73 -12.72
C LEU A 27 7.52 2.75 -11.91
N SER A 28 7.54 2.60 -10.59
CA SER A 28 8.38 3.37 -9.67
C SER A 28 9.86 3.32 -10.06
N GLU A 29 10.38 2.12 -10.28
CA GLU A 29 11.79 1.90 -10.60
C GLU A 29 12.17 2.58 -11.93
N ASN A 30 11.32 2.46 -12.95
CA ASN A 30 11.54 3.11 -14.25
C ASN A 30 11.49 4.63 -14.15
N VAL A 31 10.51 5.19 -13.45
CA VAL A 31 10.40 6.64 -13.23
C VAL A 31 11.61 7.14 -12.43
N SER A 32 12.03 6.41 -11.40
CA SER A 32 13.22 6.71 -10.61
C SER A 32 14.50 6.78 -11.47
N LYS A 33 14.70 5.84 -12.39
CA LYS A 33 15.85 5.83 -13.31
C LYS A 33 15.88 7.08 -14.19
N VAL A 34 14.73 7.48 -14.74
CA VAL A 34 14.59 8.68 -15.57
C VAL A 34 14.94 9.94 -14.78
N ILE A 35 14.46 10.06 -13.54
CA ILE A 35 14.74 11.22 -12.68
C ILE A 35 16.23 11.32 -12.33
N VAL A 36 16.87 10.20 -11.97
CA VAL A 36 18.30 10.17 -11.69
C VAL A 36 19.11 10.62 -12.90
N TRP A 37 18.73 10.15 -14.09
CA TRP A 37 19.31 10.61 -15.35
C TRP A 37 19.13 12.12 -15.56
N LEU A 38 17.94 12.65 -15.32
CA LEU A 38 17.62 14.07 -15.52
C LEU A 38 18.40 14.98 -14.56
N ILE A 39 18.51 14.58 -13.29
CA ILE A 39 19.32 15.29 -12.29
C ILE A 39 20.81 15.21 -12.67
N GLY A 40 21.29 14.04 -13.07
CA GLY A 40 22.68 13.84 -13.51
C GLY A 40 23.05 14.70 -14.72
N PHE A 41 22.18 14.74 -15.73
CA PHE A 41 22.33 15.64 -16.87
C PHE A 41 22.32 17.11 -16.46
N SER A 42 21.39 17.50 -15.57
CA SER A 42 21.31 18.89 -15.11
C SER A 42 22.58 19.34 -14.37
N ILE A 43 23.15 18.47 -13.52
CA ILE A 43 24.42 18.72 -12.83
C ILE A 43 25.57 18.81 -13.83
N GLY A 44 25.63 17.87 -14.79
CA GLY A 44 26.64 17.87 -15.85
C GLY A 44 26.59 19.13 -16.72
N SER A 45 25.38 19.56 -17.12
CA SER A 45 25.16 20.80 -17.86
C SER A 45 25.57 22.02 -17.05
N LEU A 46 25.25 22.06 -15.76
CA LEU A 46 25.64 23.17 -14.89
C LEU A 46 27.17 23.24 -14.74
N ALA A 47 27.82 22.10 -14.48
CA ALA A 47 29.28 22.02 -14.41
C ALA A 47 29.92 22.48 -15.73
N PHE A 48 29.40 22.04 -16.88
CA PHE A 48 29.89 22.44 -18.19
C PHE A 48 29.80 23.97 -18.41
N VAL A 49 28.67 24.57 -18.04
CA VAL A 49 28.45 26.03 -18.15
C VAL A 49 29.40 26.81 -17.23
N LEU A 50 29.64 26.32 -16.01
CA LEU A 50 30.55 26.97 -15.06
C LEU A 50 32.02 26.82 -15.47
N THR A 51 32.45 25.64 -15.92
CA THR A 51 33.85 25.39 -16.30
C THR A 51 34.23 26.07 -17.62
N ASN A 52 33.28 26.27 -18.53
CA ASN A 52 33.51 26.91 -19.83
C ASN A 52 32.92 28.32 -19.93
N SER A 53 32.72 29.02 -18.81
CA SER A 53 32.10 30.36 -18.78
C SER A 53 32.76 31.36 -19.73
N ASP A 54 34.08 31.24 -19.90
CA ASP A 54 34.92 32.12 -20.70
C ASP A 54 34.84 31.77 -22.19
N ARG A 55 34.66 30.49 -22.50
CA ARG A 55 34.45 29.99 -23.88
C ARG A 55 33.02 30.23 -24.37
N LEU A 56 32.08 30.45 -23.45
CA LEU A 56 30.69 30.83 -23.73
C LEU A 56 30.54 32.36 -23.93
N ALA A 57 31.54 33.02 -24.53
CA ALA A 57 31.53 34.47 -24.76
C ALA A 57 30.38 34.94 -25.68
N PHE A 58 29.81 34.03 -26.48
CA PHE A 58 28.63 34.31 -27.32
C PHE A 58 27.32 34.45 -26.52
N LEU A 59 27.29 34.00 -25.25
CA LEU A 59 26.13 34.16 -24.39
C LEU A 59 26.21 35.49 -23.63
N ASN A 60 25.16 36.30 -23.73
CA ASN A 60 24.97 37.47 -22.86
C ASN A 60 24.99 37.06 -21.38
N ASP A 61 25.55 37.92 -20.51
CA ASP A 61 25.66 37.66 -19.07
C ASP A 61 24.30 37.38 -18.41
N SER A 62 23.23 38.03 -18.87
CA SER A 62 21.87 37.76 -18.42
C SER A 62 21.44 36.33 -18.75
N THR A 63 21.75 35.83 -19.95
CA THR A 63 21.44 34.46 -20.38
C THR A 63 22.19 33.44 -19.52
N LYS A 64 23.47 33.68 -19.22
CA LYS A 64 24.26 32.83 -18.32
C LYS A 64 23.63 32.74 -16.93
N LYS A 65 23.21 33.87 -16.36
CA LYS A 65 22.51 33.91 -15.06
C LYS A 65 21.21 33.11 -15.07
N TYR A 66 20.38 33.28 -16.10
CA TYR A 66 19.13 32.50 -16.22
C TYR A 66 19.39 31.00 -16.32
N VAL A 67 20.36 30.58 -17.13
CA VAL A 67 20.74 29.16 -17.28
C VAL A 67 21.16 28.56 -15.94
N VAL A 68 22.02 29.25 -15.18
CA VAL A 68 22.46 28.79 -13.86
C VAL A 68 21.29 28.68 -12.89
N VAL A 69 20.42 29.68 -12.84
CA VAL A 69 19.24 29.70 -11.94
C VAL A 69 18.27 28.57 -12.29
N PHE A 70 17.94 28.38 -13.57
CA PHE A 70 17.01 27.35 -14.00
C PHE A 70 17.56 25.94 -13.83
N LEU A 71 18.85 25.70 -14.12
CA LEU A 71 19.49 24.42 -13.84
C LEU A 71 19.53 24.11 -12.35
N THR A 72 19.88 25.08 -11.51
CA THR A 72 19.88 24.91 -10.06
C THR A 72 18.48 24.60 -9.54
N ALA A 73 17.46 25.35 -9.99
CA ALA A 73 16.07 25.11 -9.62
C ALA A 73 15.56 23.74 -10.10
N SER A 74 15.98 23.30 -11.30
CA SER A 74 15.68 21.97 -11.83
C SER A 74 16.25 20.87 -10.93
N ILE A 75 17.52 20.98 -10.54
CA ILE A 75 18.21 20.02 -9.66
C ILE A 75 17.51 19.97 -8.29
N LEU A 76 17.29 21.13 -7.67
CA LEU A 76 16.63 21.20 -6.36
C LEU A 76 15.23 20.59 -6.40
N SER A 77 14.44 20.92 -7.43
CA SER A 77 13.09 20.35 -7.59
C SER A 77 13.13 18.82 -7.74
N GLY A 78 14.10 18.29 -8.50
CA GLY A 78 14.30 16.85 -8.63
C GLY A 78 14.66 16.18 -7.29
N ILE A 79 15.57 16.77 -6.51
CA ILE A 79 15.98 16.25 -5.20
C ILE A 79 14.81 16.28 -4.20
N PHE A 80 14.11 17.41 -4.07
CA PHE A 80 12.95 17.52 -3.18
C PHE A 80 11.83 16.57 -3.59
N GLY A 81 11.58 16.45 -4.90
CA GLY A 81 10.63 15.47 -5.44
C GLY A 81 10.97 14.06 -5.00
N ARG A 82 12.27 13.67 -5.03
CA ARG A 82 12.74 12.36 -4.56
C ARG A 82 12.53 12.13 -3.08
N ILE A 83 12.82 13.11 -2.23
CA ILE A 83 12.60 12.98 -0.79
C ILE A 83 11.10 12.78 -0.50
N ILE A 84 10.24 13.57 -1.11
CA ILE A 84 8.79 13.47 -0.92
C ILE A 84 8.24 12.15 -1.47
N TYR A 85 8.79 11.66 -2.59
CA TYR A 85 8.45 10.35 -3.13
C TYR A 85 8.79 9.22 -2.16
N LEU A 86 9.98 9.24 -1.54
CA LEU A 86 10.37 8.24 -0.54
C LEU A 86 9.44 8.26 0.68
N ILE A 87 8.97 9.44 1.11
CA ILE A 87 7.97 9.56 2.17
C ILE A 87 6.66 8.88 1.75
N SER A 88 6.21 9.10 0.51
CA SER A 88 5.01 8.43 -0.02
C SER A 88 5.17 6.90 -0.05
N GLU A 89 6.33 6.41 -0.48
CA GLU A 89 6.64 4.98 -0.55
C GLU A 89 6.66 4.34 0.83
N PHE A 90 7.26 5.01 1.82
CA PHE A 90 7.22 4.58 3.22
C PHE A 90 5.79 4.47 3.76
N LEU A 91 4.94 5.45 3.46
CA LEU A 91 3.53 5.41 3.83
C LEU A 91 2.77 4.26 3.14
N ALA A 92 3.04 4.01 1.86
CA ALA A 92 2.45 2.92 1.10
C ALA A 92 2.85 1.55 1.68
N LEU A 93 4.13 1.36 2.01
CA LEU A 93 4.63 0.12 2.61
C LEU A 93 3.98 -0.15 3.96
N ARG A 94 3.83 0.89 4.80
CA ARG A 94 3.16 0.75 6.09
C ARG A 94 1.68 0.36 5.93
N LEU A 95 0.97 0.95 4.97
CA LEU A 95 -0.42 0.60 4.67
C LEU A 95 -0.52 -0.84 4.16
N SER A 96 0.39 -1.25 3.28
CA SER A 96 0.45 -2.62 2.76
C SER A 96 0.67 -3.64 3.87
N LEU A 97 1.63 -3.40 4.77
CA LEU A 97 1.94 -4.33 5.84
C LEU A 97 0.75 -4.54 6.78
N VAL A 98 0.04 -3.47 7.13
CA VAL A 98 -1.17 -3.60 7.97
C VAL A 98 -2.28 -4.33 7.22
N LEU A 99 -2.45 -4.07 5.92
CA LEU A 99 -3.42 -4.78 5.09
C LEU A 99 -3.09 -6.27 4.96
N ASP A 100 -1.82 -6.63 4.79
CA ASP A 100 -1.37 -8.01 4.71
C ASP A 100 -1.60 -8.75 6.03
N ILE A 101 -1.32 -8.13 7.18
CA ILE A 101 -1.60 -8.70 8.50
C ILE A 101 -3.11 -8.94 8.68
N MET A 102 -3.94 -7.96 8.29
CA MET A 102 -5.39 -8.13 8.33
C MET A 102 -5.82 -9.29 7.42
N LEU A 103 -5.40 -9.27 6.16
CA LEU A 103 -5.73 -10.32 5.21
C LEU A 103 -5.27 -11.69 5.71
N ASP A 104 -4.09 -11.84 6.30
CA ASP A 104 -3.58 -13.14 6.78
C ASP A 104 -4.42 -13.68 7.95
N LYS A 105 -4.78 -12.81 8.90
CA LYS A 105 -5.69 -13.15 10.00
C LYS A 105 -7.05 -13.66 9.50
N TYR A 106 -7.55 -13.09 8.41
CA TYR A 106 -8.88 -13.43 7.87
C TYR A 106 -8.81 -14.46 6.71
N LEU A 107 -7.66 -14.71 6.10
CA LEU A 107 -7.47 -15.74 5.05
C LEU A 107 -7.61 -17.17 5.57
N HIS A 108 -7.63 -17.33 6.89
CA HIS A 108 -7.86 -18.57 7.59
C HIS A 108 -9.25 -18.53 8.24
N PRO A 109 -10.36 -18.53 7.44
CA PRO A 109 -11.68 -18.61 8.04
C PRO A 109 -11.73 -19.89 8.85
N ILE A 110 -12.17 -19.77 10.11
CA ILE A 110 -12.39 -20.90 10.99
C ILE A 110 -13.32 -21.87 10.24
N HIS A 111 -12.80 -23.05 9.93
CA HIS A 111 -13.54 -24.01 9.12
C HIS A 111 -14.53 -24.72 10.03
N ILE A 112 -15.64 -24.05 10.26
CA ILE A 112 -16.72 -24.53 11.12
C ILE A 112 -17.31 -25.79 10.49
N ARG A 113 -17.45 -26.86 11.28
CA ARG A 113 -18.12 -28.10 10.90
C ARG A 113 -19.62 -27.96 11.09
N GLU A 114 -20.39 -28.56 10.18
CA GLU A 114 -21.82 -28.75 10.42
C GLU A 114 -22.01 -29.90 11.40
N LEU A 115 -22.80 -29.66 12.45
CA LEU A 115 -23.21 -30.69 13.40
C LEU A 115 -24.49 -31.37 12.91
N HIS A 116 -24.51 -32.70 12.89
CA HIS A 116 -25.61 -33.56 12.46
C HIS A 116 -26.58 -33.94 13.60
N GLY A 117 -26.25 -33.61 14.84
CA GLY A 117 -27.13 -33.76 16.01
C GLY A 117 -26.95 -35.06 16.79
N ASP A 118 -26.12 -35.97 16.30
CA ASP A 118 -25.72 -37.22 16.96
C ASP A 118 -24.38 -37.10 17.69
N GLU A 119 -23.68 -35.96 17.58
CA GLU A 119 -22.39 -35.74 18.22
C GLU A 119 -22.51 -35.68 19.74
N THR A 120 -21.59 -36.36 20.44
CA THR A 120 -21.47 -36.28 21.90
C THR A 120 -20.76 -34.99 22.31
N ALA A 121 -20.93 -34.59 23.57
CA ALA A 121 -20.24 -33.41 24.13
C ALA A 121 -18.71 -33.53 24.07
N GLU A 122 -18.17 -34.75 24.15
CA GLU A 122 -16.73 -35.01 24.00
C GLU A 122 -16.26 -34.78 22.56
N MET A 123 -17.02 -35.25 21.57
CA MET A 123 -16.76 -34.97 20.16
C MET A 123 -16.82 -33.47 19.86
N VAL A 124 -17.83 -32.78 20.39
CA VAL A 124 -18.00 -31.34 20.20
C VAL A 124 -16.86 -30.55 20.86
N SER A 125 -16.39 -30.95 22.05
CA SER A 125 -15.20 -30.33 22.67
C SER A 125 -13.95 -30.49 21.80
N HIS A 126 -13.75 -31.67 21.22
CA HIS A 126 -12.65 -31.90 20.28
C HIS A 126 -12.77 -31.02 19.03
N PHE A 127 -13.97 -30.95 18.43
CA PHE A 127 -14.21 -30.08 17.27
C PHE A 127 -13.96 -28.62 17.60
N PHE A 128 -14.39 -28.15 18.77
CA PHE A 128 -14.15 -26.78 19.20
C PHE A 128 -12.66 -26.44 19.28
N ARG A 129 -11.83 -27.33 19.83
CA ARG A 129 -10.37 -27.12 19.92
C ARG A 129 -9.67 -27.13 18.57
N GLU A 130 -10.14 -27.98 17.64
CA GLU A 130 -9.57 -28.06 16.30
C GLU A 130 -9.97 -26.84 15.45
N ASP A 131 -11.24 -26.45 15.54
CA ASP A 131 -11.80 -25.43 14.67
C ASP A 131 -11.48 -24.00 15.21
N PHE A 132 -11.39 -23.82 16.54
CA PHE A 132 -11.16 -22.52 17.18
C PHE A 132 -9.87 -22.48 18.04
N PRO A 133 -8.67 -22.68 17.46
CA PRO A 133 -7.42 -22.87 18.21
C PRO A 133 -6.93 -21.64 19.00
N GLU A 134 -7.43 -20.44 18.70
CA GLU A 134 -7.04 -19.17 19.34
C GLU A 134 -7.92 -18.79 20.55
N GLN A 135 -8.88 -19.63 20.93
CA GLN A 135 -9.79 -19.34 22.04
C GLN A 135 -9.12 -19.43 23.40
N THR A 136 -9.74 -18.81 24.39
CA THR A 136 -9.22 -18.76 25.75
C THR A 136 -9.28 -20.12 26.42
N GLN A 137 -8.38 -20.34 27.38
CA GLN A 137 -8.39 -21.57 28.19
C GLN A 137 -9.70 -21.73 28.97
N GLU A 138 -10.38 -20.63 29.31
CA GLU A 138 -11.68 -20.65 29.99
C GLU A 138 -12.77 -21.25 29.10
N GLU A 139 -12.81 -20.89 27.82
CA GLU A 139 -13.76 -21.44 26.85
C GLU A 139 -13.49 -22.93 26.61
N TYR A 140 -12.23 -23.34 26.48
CA TYR A 140 -11.88 -24.76 26.40
C TYR A 140 -12.31 -25.55 27.65
N ASN A 141 -12.13 -24.98 28.83
CA ASN A 141 -12.53 -25.63 30.08
C ASN A 141 -14.06 -25.78 30.17
N LEU A 142 -14.83 -24.85 29.62
CA LEU A 142 -16.29 -24.91 29.57
C LEU A 142 -16.77 -26.09 28.69
N PHE A 143 -16.16 -26.27 27.51
CA PHE A 143 -16.45 -27.44 26.65
C PHE A 143 -16.04 -28.76 27.30
N ASP A 144 -14.91 -28.80 28.01
CA ASP A 144 -14.50 -29.98 28.78
C ASP A 144 -15.48 -30.29 29.94
N GLU A 145 -16.07 -29.27 30.55
CA GLU A 145 -17.07 -29.43 31.59
C GLU A 145 -18.37 -30.03 31.04
N PHE A 146 -18.82 -29.57 29.88
CA PHE A 146 -19.97 -30.18 29.18
C PHE A 146 -19.69 -31.64 28.79
N ALA A 147 -18.47 -31.95 28.35
CA ALA A 147 -18.04 -33.32 28.07
C ALA A 147 -18.11 -34.21 29.31
N LYS A 148 -17.56 -33.76 30.45
CA LYS A 148 -17.59 -34.49 31.73
C LYS A 148 -19.01 -34.72 32.25
N LYS A 149 -19.90 -33.74 32.06
CA LYS A 149 -21.31 -33.81 32.49
C LYS A 149 -22.24 -34.48 31.48
N GLN A 150 -21.74 -34.90 30.33
CA GLN A 150 -22.52 -35.44 29.21
C GLN A 150 -23.65 -34.50 28.74
N GLU A 151 -23.42 -33.19 28.81
CA GLU A 151 -24.39 -32.17 28.40
C GLU A 151 -24.35 -31.94 26.88
N HIS A 152 -24.77 -32.94 26.11
CA HIS A 152 -24.64 -32.97 24.64
C HIS A 152 -25.35 -31.79 23.95
N GLU A 153 -26.57 -31.46 24.35
CA GLU A 153 -27.33 -30.37 23.75
C GLU A 153 -26.66 -29.01 23.97
N LYS A 154 -26.23 -28.71 25.20
CA LYS A 154 -25.55 -27.45 25.54
C LYS A 154 -24.23 -27.28 24.80
N ALA A 155 -23.44 -28.35 24.68
CA ALA A 155 -22.20 -28.31 23.91
C ALA A 155 -22.46 -27.97 22.44
N ARG A 156 -23.48 -28.60 21.82
CA ARG A 156 -23.85 -28.34 20.42
C ARG A 156 -24.41 -26.93 20.21
N GLU A 157 -25.23 -26.44 21.13
CA GLU A 157 -25.77 -25.07 21.08
C GLU A 157 -24.64 -24.04 21.16
N LEU A 158 -23.74 -24.16 22.14
CA LEU A 158 -22.63 -23.23 22.29
C LEU A 158 -21.66 -23.27 21.10
N TYR A 159 -21.36 -24.45 20.56
CA TYR A 159 -20.55 -24.58 19.35
C TYR A 159 -21.21 -23.86 18.16
N LYS A 160 -22.53 -24.00 17.98
CA LYS A 160 -23.28 -23.31 16.91
C LYS A 160 -23.29 -21.80 17.11
N GLU A 161 -23.43 -21.32 18.33
CA GLU A 161 -23.38 -19.90 18.64
C GLU A 161 -21.99 -19.31 18.32
N MET A 162 -20.92 -19.97 18.77
CA MET A 162 -19.54 -19.57 18.47
C MET A 162 -19.22 -19.60 16.97
N ALA A 163 -19.71 -20.61 16.27
CA ALA A 163 -19.64 -20.72 14.83
C ALA A 163 -20.33 -19.55 14.12
N GLN A 164 -21.57 -19.23 14.50
CA GLN A 164 -22.31 -18.11 13.92
C GLN A 164 -21.64 -16.78 14.22
N TRP A 165 -21.16 -16.59 15.45
CA TRP A 165 -20.44 -15.39 15.85
C TRP A 165 -19.16 -15.20 15.02
N SER A 166 -18.35 -16.25 14.89
CA SER A 166 -17.13 -16.23 14.07
C SER A 166 -17.40 -15.96 12.59
N ALA A 167 -18.46 -16.55 12.02
CA ALA A 167 -18.88 -16.28 10.64
C ALA A 167 -19.30 -14.81 10.46
N GLY A 168 -20.02 -14.23 11.43
CA GLY A 168 -20.40 -12.82 11.43
C GLY A 168 -19.20 -11.87 11.53
N GLU A 169 -18.25 -12.15 12.42
CA GLU A 169 -17.00 -11.37 12.52
C GLU A 169 -16.19 -11.42 11.21
N TYR A 170 -16.18 -12.57 10.55
CA TYR A 170 -15.50 -12.74 9.28
C TYR A 170 -16.09 -11.89 8.16
N GLU A 171 -17.42 -11.85 8.02
CA GLU A 171 -18.10 -11.01 7.03
C GLU A 171 -17.82 -9.52 7.28
N LEU A 172 -17.92 -9.07 8.53
CA LEU A 172 -17.59 -7.70 8.92
C LEU A 172 -16.14 -7.35 8.60
N ALA A 173 -15.21 -8.28 8.87
CA ALA A 173 -13.79 -8.08 8.55
C ALA A 173 -13.51 -7.98 7.05
N ILE A 174 -14.18 -8.80 6.21
CA ILE A 174 -14.09 -8.67 4.75
C ILE A 174 -14.64 -7.31 4.30
N GLU A 175 -15.76 -6.87 4.87
CA GLU A 175 -16.33 -5.57 4.55
C GLU A 175 -15.36 -4.43 4.91
N ASP A 176 -14.77 -4.48 6.11
CA ASP A 176 -13.77 -3.53 6.56
C ASP A 176 -12.52 -3.52 5.67
N ILE A 177 -11.99 -4.69 5.31
CA ILE A 177 -10.86 -4.80 4.36
C ILE A 177 -11.24 -4.19 3.01
N SER A 178 -12.43 -4.49 2.49
CA SER A 178 -12.93 -3.94 1.23
C SER A 178 -13.03 -2.41 1.30
N GLN A 179 -13.52 -1.87 2.42
CA GLN A 179 -13.57 -0.44 2.66
C GLN A 179 -12.16 0.16 2.76
N VAL A 180 -11.21 -0.47 3.44
CA VAL A 180 -9.82 -0.02 3.53
C VAL A 180 -9.16 0.00 2.16
N ILE A 181 -9.30 -1.06 1.36
CA ILE A 181 -8.79 -1.11 -0.01
C ILE A 181 -9.40 0.01 -0.85
N LYS A 182 -10.73 0.17 -0.81
CA LYS A 182 -11.39 1.30 -1.49
C LYS A 182 -10.85 2.63 -1.00
N THR A 183 -10.59 2.80 0.28
CA THR A 183 -10.15 4.06 0.86
C THR A 183 -8.72 4.44 0.47
N VAL A 184 -7.81 3.45 0.49
CA VAL A 184 -6.39 3.64 0.19
C VAL A 184 -6.19 3.79 -1.32
N TYR A 185 -6.91 3.01 -2.12
CA TYR A 185 -6.68 2.89 -3.56
C TYR A 185 -7.74 3.57 -4.45
N SER A 186 -8.90 3.99 -3.94
CA SER A 186 -9.86 4.75 -4.76
C SER A 186 -9.46 6.22 -4.93
N VAL A 187 -9.82 6.73 -6.10
CA VAL A 187 -9.45 8.07 -6.59
C VAL A 187 -10.31 9.18 -5.97
N LYS A 188 -11.48 8.87 -5.40
CA LYS A 188 -12.43 9.86 -4.86
C LYS A 188 -12.18 10.10 -3.37
N GLU A 189 -11.56 11.24 -3.06
CA GLU A 189 -11.25 11.67 -1.67
C GLU A 189 -12.49 11.87 -0.78
N LYS A 190 -13.68 12.05 -1.35
CA LYS A 190 -14.91 12.36 -0.58
C LYS A 190 -15.46 11.17 0.23
N ASP A 191 -15.11 9.96 -0.16
CA ASP A 191 -15.66 8.73 0.43
C ASP A 191 -14.64 8.04 1.36
N VAL A 192 -13.60 8.78 1.77
CA VAL A 192 -12.51 8.26 2.61
C VAL A 192 -12.90 8.39 4.09
N PRO A 193 -13.15 7.29 4.81
CA PRO A 193 -13.37 7.33 6.26
C PRO A 193 -12.21 8.01 6.98
N GLN A 194 -12.48 8.81 8.02
CA GLN A 194 -11.45 9.49 8.83
C GLN A 194 -10.69 8.56 9.78
N ASN A 195 -10.65 7.27 9.48
CA ASN A 195 -9.91 6.28 10.24
C ASN A 195 -8.40 6.35 9.90
N TYR A 196 -7.61 5.53 10.60
CA TYR A 196 -6.16 5.41 10.41
C TYR A 196 -5.80 5.28 8.93
N PHE A 197 -6.39 4.32 8.21
CA PHE A 197 -6.11 4.05 6.80
C PHE A 197 -6.44 5.24 5.89
N GLY A 198 -7.57 5.92 6.13
CA GLY A 198 -7.94 7.10 5.38
C GLY A 198 -6.94 8.24 5.53
N LYS A 199 -6.51 8.53 6.76
CA LYS A 199 -5.52 9.59 7.02
C LYS A 199 -4.20 9.31 6.32
N TYR A 200 -3.62 8.12 6.51
CA TYR A 200 -2.34 7.75 5.88
C TYR A 200 -2.45 7.63 4.36
N GLY A 201 -3.57 7.11 3.82
CA GLY A 201 -3.83 7.06 2.38
C GLY A 201 -3.93 8.44 1.73
N ILE A 202 -4.59 9.40 2.39
CA ILE A 202 -4.63 10.80 1.92
C ILE A 202 -3.23 11.41 1.88
N TRP A 203 -2.44 11.25 2.96
CA TRP A 203 -1.07 11.78 3.02
C TRP A 203 -0.17 11.15 1.96
N MET A 204 -0.23 9.83 1.79
CA MET A 204 0.47 9.11 0.72
C MET A 204 0.15 9.73 -0.64
N ARG A 205 -1.15 9.88 -0.99
CA ARG A 205 -1.56 10.48 -2.28
C ARG A 205 -1.11 11.92 -2.45
N ARG A 206 -1.15 12.73 -1.38
CA ARG A 206 -0.68 14.13 -1.42
C ARG A 206 0.83 14.20 -1.66
N CYS A 207 1.61 13.39 -0.97
CA CYS A 207 3.05 13.28 -1.20
C CYS A 207 3.35 12.83 -2.63
N LEU A 208 2.64 11.82 -3.14
CA LEU A 208 2.81 11.35 -4.52
C LEU A 208 2.47 12.42 -5.57
N ARG A 209 1.37 13.17 -5.40
CA ARG A 209 1.02 14.26 -6.31
C ARG A 209 2.06 15.38 -6.26
N LEU A 210 2.51 15.74 -5.05
CA LEU A 210 3.50 16.80 -4.86
C LEU A 210 4.86 16.43 -5.47
N SER A 211 5.31 15.18 -5.30
CA SER A 211 6.54 14.71 -5.94
C SER A 211 6.44 14.73 -7.46
N LEU A 212 5.29 14.31 -8.03
CA LEU A 212 5.05 14.37 -9.46
C LEU A 212 5.08 15.80 -10.00
N VAL A 213 4.46 16.76 -9.30
CA VAL A 213 4.52 18.18 -9.66
C VAL A 213 5.96 18.67 -9.67
N LEU A 214 6.76 18.33 -8.65
CA LEU A 214 8.17 18.71 -8.58
C LEU A 214 9.00 18.10 -9.71
N TYR A 215 8.71 16.87 -10.12
CA TYR A 215 9.38 16.24 -11.27
C TYR A 215 9.01 16.89 -12.59
N VAL A 216 7.73 17.21 -12.80
CA VAL A 216 7.28 17.94 -14.00
C VAL A 216 7.94 19.33 -14.04
N MET A 217 8.01 20.04 -12.91
CA MET A 217 8.71 21.32 -12.83
C MET A 217 10.21 21.17 -13.15
N SER A 218 10.88 20.18 -12.57
CA SER A 218 12.30 19.88 -12.87
C SER A 218 12.51 19.66 -14.37
N PHE A 219 11.68 18.84 -15.01
CA PHE A 219 11.73 18.60 -16.45
C PHE A 219 11.50 19.88 -17.27
N LEU A 220 10.49 20.68 -16.93
CA LEU A 220 10.19 21.92 -17.65
C LEU A 220 11.32 22.95 -17.51
N LEU A 221 11.90 23.10 -16.32
CA LEU A 221 13.02 24.01 -16.07
C LEU A 221 14.26 23.60 -16.86
N PHE A 222 14.56 22.31 -16.91
CA PHE A 222 15.63 21.77 -17.75
C PHE A 222 15.35 22.03 -19.24
N GLY A 223 14.13 21.77 -19.71
CA GLY A 223 13.73 22.01 -21.10
C GLY A 223 13.81 23.50 -21.50
N VAL A 224 13.39 24.41 -20.64
CA VAL A 224 13.51 25.86 -20.85
C VAL A 224 14.99 26.25 -20.96
N THR A 225 15.84 25.72 -20.08
CA THR A 225 17.29 25.97 -20.13
C THR A 225 17.87 25.50 -21.47
N PHE A 226 17.53 24.29 -21.90
CA PHE A 226 17.98 23.74 -23.17
C PHE A 226 17.53 24.59 -24.36
N PHE A 227 16.26 25.02 -24.37
CA PHE A 227 15.71 25.86 -25.43
C PHE A 227 16.40 27.24 -25.49
N VAL A 228 16.65 27.86 -24.33
CA VAL A 228 17.39 29.12 -24.25
C VAL A 228 18.80 28.97 -24.81
N LEU A 229 19.52 27.92 -24.42
CA LEU A 229 20.87 27.64 -24.92
C LEU A 229 20.87 27.37 -26.44
N ALA A 230 19.93 26.56 -26.93
CA ALA A 230 19.82 26.24 -28.35
C ALA A 230 19.51 27.48 -29.20
N LYS A 231 18.58 28.33 -28.73
CA LYS A 231 18.25 29.59 -29.41
C LYS A 231 19.47 30.53 -29.45
N SER A 232 20.21 30.63 -28.36
CA SER A 232 21.41 31.48 -28.30
C SER A 232 22.60 30.92 -29.10
N PHE A 233 22.61 29.63 -29.44
CA PHE A 233 23.62 29.04 -30.31
C PHE A 233 23.30 29.26 -31.80
N LEU A 234 22.02 29.34 -32.16
CA LEU A 234 21.56 29.54 -33.54
C LEU A 234 21.47 31.02 -33.96
N ALA A 235 21.53 31.95 -33.00
CA ALA A 235 21.48 33.40 -33.23
C ALA A 235 22.89 33.98 -33.36
#